data_AF-R9BF15-F1
#
_entry.id   AF-R9BF15-F1
#
_cell.length_a   1.000
_cell.length_b   1.000
_cell.length_c   1.000
_cell.angle_alpha   90.00
_cell.angle_beta   90.00
_cell.angle_gamma   90.00
#
_symmetry.space_group_name_H-M   'P 1'
#
loop_
_entity.id
_entity.type
_entity.pdbx_description
1 polymer ?
#
loop_
_entity_poly.entity_id
_entity_poly.type
_entity_poly.pdbx_seq_one_letter_code
_entity_poly.pdbx_strand_id
1 'polypeptide(L)'
;DTVEQRLILLAIAEARETGQGITENSLLEVHASSYINTFNVEKHTAYTVLRDASRSLFDRYVTYHDINPKTGKDRSFHCRWVDKIGYEHQSGVVFLRFTQDIVPLITRLEENFTKYEIQQVSKLTSTYAIRLYELLIQWRSSGQTPVFNLSTFRQQLGVEATQYKTMSNFKTYVLDFALKQVNELTDITANYQQHKTGRTISGFSFTFKQKQERKKVKPKKASLTEKQLDLFANKLAYDSAFSSQFSEAGESYENFAKRIKQLLKDPVNLDKYSDYLDNLDLKV
;
A
#
# COMPACT_ATOMS: atom_id res chain seq x y z
N ASP A 1 8.94 1.26 13.06
CA ASP A 1 9.77 0.86 11.91
C ASP A 1 8.94 0.96 10.62
N THR A 2 9.54 1.26 9.47
CA THR A 2 8.83 1.26 8.17
C THR A 2 8.32 -0.14 7.84
N VAL A 3 9.08 -1.20 8.14
CA VAL A 3 8.65 -2.58 7.81
C VAL A 3 7.46 -3.02 8.66
N GLU A 4 7.44 -2.69 9.96
CA GLU A 4 6.29 -2.94 10.84
C GLU A 4 5.02 -2.26 10.30
N GLN A 5 5.12 -1.01 9.83
CA GLN A 5 3.98 -0.31 9.22
C GLN A 5 3.49 -1.01 7.95
N ARG A 6 4.41 -1.44 7.08
CA ARG A 6 4.08 -2.18 5.86
C ARG A 6 3.42 -3.52 6.15
N LEU A 7 3.88 -4.23 7.19
CA LEU A 7 3.26 -5.47 7.66
C LEU A 7 1.82 -5.23 8.11
N ILE A 8 1.57 -4.19 8.92
CA ILE A 8 0.21 -3.83 9.36
C ILE A 8 -0.69 -3.50 8.17
N LEU A 9 -0.21 -2.70 7.22
CA LEU A 9 -0.98 -2.32 6.03
C LEU A 9 -1.32 -3.52 5.15
N LEU A 10 -0.39 -4.48 4.99
CA LEU A 10 -0.67 -5.71 4.26
C LEU A 10 -1.69 -6.58 4.98
N ALA A 11 -1.56 -6.75 6.29
CA ALA A 11 -2.52 -7.53 7.07
C ALA A 11 -3.94 -6.96 6.94
N ILE A 12 -4.07 -5.62 6.93
CA ILE A 12 -5.35 -4.93 6.68
C ILE A 12 -5.85 -5.18 5.26
N ALA A 13 -4.97 -5.09 4.25
CA ALA A 13 -5.33 -5.33 2.86
C ALA A 13 -5.83 -6.76 2.63
N GLU A 14 -5.12 -7.75 3.16
CA GLU A 14 -5.43 -9.17 2.98
C GLU A 14 -6.72 -9.55 3.73
N ALA A 15 -6.93 -9.05 4.96
CA ALA A 15 -8.17 -9.26 5.72
C ALA A 15 -9.43 -8.78 4.97
N ARG A 16 -9.29 -7.68 4.23
CA ARG A 16 -10.36 -7.12 3.40
C ARG A 16 -10.62 -7.95 2.15
N GLU A 17 -9.58 -8.47 1.51
CA GLU A 17 -9.71 -9.28 0.29
C GLU A 17 -10.35 -10.65 0.57
N THR A 18 -10.05 -11.25 1.72
CA THR A 18 -10.66 -12.53 2.14
C THR A 18 -12.07 -12.37 2.68
N GLY A 19 -12.50 -11.14 3.01
CA GLY A 19 -13.80 -10.85 3.60
C GLY A 19 -13.99 -11.39 5.01
N GLN A 20 -12.91 -11.88 5.66
CA GLN A 20 -12.95 -12.40 7.02
C GLN A 20 -13.05 -11.30 8.07
N GLY A 21 -12.68 -10.06 7.72
CA GLY A 21 -12.68 -8.92 8.62
C GLY A 21 -11.66 -9.08 9.76
N ILE A 22 -11.44 -7.98 10.50
CA ILE A 22 -10.47 -7.94 11.59
C ILE A 22 -11.21 -7.97 12.93
N THR A 23 -11.10 -9.09 13.65
CA THR A 23 -11.64 -9.30 15.00
C THR A 23 -10.53 -9.68 15.97
N GLU A 24 -10.82 -9.68 17.27
CA GLU A 24 -9.89 -10.11 18.32
C GLU A 24 -9.48 -11.60 18.23
N ASN A 25 -10.21 -12.39 17.45
CA ASN A 25 -9.92 -13.80 17.20
C ASN A 25 -9.33 -14.07 15.81
N SER A 26 -9.35 -13.09 14.91
CA SER A 26 -8.88 -13.23 13.53
C SER A 26 -7.36 -13.40 13.50
N LEU A 27 -6.89 -14.56 13.04
CA LEU A 27 -5.48 -14.76 12.72
C LEU A 27 -5.24 -14.31 11.28
N LEU A 28 -4.61 -13.17 11.10
CA LEU A 28 -4.33 -12.59 9.79
C LEU A 28 -3.11 -13.24 9.19
N GLU A 29 -3.21 -13.55 7.90
CA GLU A 29 -2.13 -14.10 7.08
C GLU A 29 -1.50 -12.96 6.28
N VAL A 30 -0.18 -12.99 6.11
CA VAL A 30 0.55 -12.07 5.23
C VAL A 30 1.56 -12.87 4.43
N HIS A 31 1.36 -12.92 3.12
CA HIS A 31 2.28 -13.63 2.23
C HIS A 31 3.51 -12.79 1.89
N ALA A 32 4.69 -13.42 1.90
CA ALA A 32 5.92 -12.77 1.42
C ALA A 32 5.80 -12.29 -0.03
N SER A 33 5.04 -13.01 -0.88
CA SER A 33 4.72 -12.58 -2.25
C SER A 33 3.94 -11.27 -2.30
N SER A 34 2.97 -11.07 -1.41
CA SER A 34 2.22 -9.81 -1.32
C SER A 34 3.14 -8.65 -0.98
N TYR A 35 4.09 -8.85 -0.08
CA TYR A 35 5.09 -7.84 0.28
C TYR A 35 6.05 -7.50 -0.86
N ILE A 36 6.55 -8.51 -1.58
CA ILE A 36 7.37 -8.33 -2.78
C ILE A 36 6.64 -7.50 -3.82
N ASN A 37 5.40 -7.90 -4.16
CA ASN A 37 4.63 -7.28 -5.23
C ASN A 37 4.19 -5.85 -4.86
N THR A 38 3.86 -5.60 -3.60
CA THR A 38 3.33 -4.30 -3.15
C THR A 38 4.44 -3.26 -2.97
N PHE A 39 5.59 -3.65 -2.43
CA PHE A 39 6.68 -2.73 -2.06
C PHE A 39 7.93 -2.87 -2.92
N ASN A 40 7.90 -3.71 -3.96
CA ASN A 40 9.01 -3.97 -4.88
C ASN A 40 10.31 -4.35 -4.14
N VAL A 41 10.19 -5.28 -3.18
CA VAL A 41 11.31 -5.76 -2.34
C VAL A 41 11.92 -7.01 -2.96
N GLU A 42 13.22 -7.20 -2.75
CA GLU A 42 13.95 -8.38 -3.22
C GLU A 42 13.36 -9.69 -2.66
N LYS A 43 13.12 -10.66 -3.56
CA LYS A 43 12.42 -11.92 -3.24
C LYS A 43 13.09 -12.73 -2.13
N HIS A 44 14.41 -12.78 -2.12
CA HIS A 44 15.20 -13.65 -1.23
C HIS A 44 15.14 -13.20 0.23
N THR A 45 14.85 -11.92 0.50
CA THR A 45 14.88 -11.34 1.84
C THR A 45 13.48 -11.04 2.38
N ALA A 46 12.46 -10.98 1.53
CA ALA A 46 11.09 -10.59 1.90
C ALA A 46 10.51 -11.37 3.08
N TYR A 47 10.61 -12.70 3.07
CA TYR A 47 10.10 -13.52 4.18
C TYR A 47 10.83 -13.24 5.50
N THR A 48 12.16 -13.18 5.48
CA THR A 48 12.98 -12.85 6.65
C THR A 48 12.63 -11.47 7.20
N VAL A 49 12.45 -10.49 6.31
CA VAL A 49 12.08 -9.11 6.66
C VAL A 49 10.70 -9.06 7.34
N LEU A 50 9.69 -9.76 6.79
CA LEU A 50 8.37 -9.83 7.42
C LEU A 50 8.39 -10.56 8.76
N ARG A 51 9.13 -11.68 8.84
CA ARG A 51 9.30 -12.45 10.06
C ARG A 51 9.87 -11.57 11.18
N ASP A 52 10.98 -10.90 10.90
CA ASP A 52 11.67 -10.07 11.88
C ASP A 52 10.83 -8.83 12.26
N ALA A 53 10.08 -8.26 11.31
CA ALA A 53 9.14 -7.17 11.58
C ALA A 53 7.97 -7.61 12.47
N SER A 54 7.41 -8.80 12.26
CA SER A 54 6.33 -9.30 13.13
C SER A 54 6.82 -9.58 14.55
N ARG A 55 8.05 -10.07 14.71
CA ARG A 55 8.69 -10.22 16.02
C ARG A 55 8.88 -8.87 16.70
N SER A 56 9.42 -7.89 15.98
CA SER A 56 9.56 -6.53 16.50
C SER A 56 8.21 -5.94 16.90
N LEU A 57 7.17 -6.11 16.09
CA LEU A 57 5.82 -5.63 16.36
C LEU A 57 5.20 -6.29 17.62
N PHE A 58 5.45 -7.57 17.84
CA PHE A 58 5.05 -8.27 19.07
C PHE A 58 5.69 -7.67 20.32
N ASP A 59 6.94 -7.22 20.19
CA ASP A 59 7.65 -6.53 21.28
C ASP A 59 7.23 -5.06 21.46
N ARG A 60 6.39 -4.50 20.57
CA ARG A 60 5.87 -3.13 20.69
C ARG A 60 4.66 -3.05 21.62
N TYR A 61 4.54 -1.86 22.22
CA TYR A 61 3.36 -1.44 22.97
C TYR A 61 2.85 -0.13 22.41
N VAL A 62 1.56 0.10 22.54
CA VAL A 62 0.90 1.39 22.37
C VAL A 62 0.50 1.92 23.74
N THR A 63 0.75 3.21 23.94
CA THR A 63 0.24 3.95 25.08
C THR A 63 -0.91 4.82 24.61
N TYR A 64 -2.08 4.69 25.25
CA TYR A 64 -3.19 5.62 25.05
C TYR A 64 -3.59 6.26 26.37
N HIS A 65 -4.18 7.44 26.24
CA HIS A 65 -4.60 8.26 27.37
C HIS A 65 -6.10 8.48 27.30
N ASP A 66 -6.76 8.45 28.46
CA ASP A 66 -8.14 8.89 28.59
C ASP A 66 -8.35 9.69 29.87
N ILE A 67 -9.47 10.40 29.93
CA ILE A 67 -9.88 11.08 31.16
C ILE A 67 -10.82 10.15 31.91
N ASN A 68 -10.47 9.83 33.15
CA ASN A 68 -11.32 9.03 34.01
C ASN A 68 -12.68 9.73 34.19
N PRO A 69 -13.80 9.11 33.75
CA PRO A 69 -15.10 9.76 33.79
C PRO A 69 -15.61 10.02 35.22
N LYS A 70 -15.08 9.30 36.22
CA LYS A 70 -15.47 9.46 37.64
C LYS A 70 -14.65 10.51 38.37
N THR A 71 -13.36 10.67 38.02
CA THR A 71 -12.43 11.51 38.79
C THR A 71 -11.90 12.70 38.02
N GLY A 72 -12.10 12.76 36.70
CA GLY A 72 -11.55 13.79 35.82
C GLY A 72 -10.03 13.73 35.66
N LYS A 73 -9.37 12.70 36.21
CA LYS A 73 -7.91 12.54 36.15
C LYS A 73 -7.50 11.83 34.87
N ASP A 74 -6.35 12.23 34.31
CA ASP A 74 -5.70 11.54 33.20
C ASP A 74 -5.29 10.12 33.61
N ARG A 75 -5.54 9.14 32.73
CA ARG A 75 -5.12 7.75 32.87
C ARG A 75 -4.32 7.35 31.65
N SER A 76 -3.26 6.59 31.89
CA SER A 76 -2.41 6.04 30.84
C SER A 76 -2.49 4.52 30.85
N PHE A 77 -2.75 3.93 29.69
CA PHE A 77 -2.86 2.50 29.48
C PHE A 77 -1.79 2.03 28.50
N HIS A 78 -1.22 0.86 28.75
CA HIS A 78 -0.22 0.24 27.88
C HIS A 78 -0.78 -1.09 27.38
N CYS A 79 -0.89 -1.25 26.07
CA CYS A 79 -1.34 -2.50 25.44
C CYS A 79 -0.37 -2.91 24.33
N ARG A 80 -0.33 -4.20 24.01
CA ARG A 80 0.46 -4.73 22.90
C ARG A 80 -0.23 -4.45 21.57
N TRP A 81 0.54 -4.37 20.48
CA TRP A 81 -0.03 -4.32 19.14
C TRP A 81 -0.68 -5.64 18.73
N VAL A 82 0.05 -6.73 18.93
CA VAL A 82 -0.36 -8.09 18.58
C VAL A 82 -0.16 -9.01 19.78
N ASP A 83 -1.06 -9.98 19.97
CA ASP A 83 -0.95 -10.98 21.05
C ASP A 83 -0.40 -12.33 20.57
N LYS A 84 -0.36 -12.54 19.25
CA LYS A 84 0.07 -13.78 18.62
C LYS A 84 0.73 -13.48 17.28
N ILE A 85 1.87 -14.13 17.05
CA ILE A 85 2.55 -14.18 15.76
C ILE A 85 2.89 -15.63 15.42
N GLY A 86 2.97 -15.96 14.14
CA GLY A 86 3.28 -17.30 13.65
C GLY A 86 4.02 -17.24 12.31
N TYR A 87 4.69 -18.33 11.96
CA TYR A 87 5.51 -18.40 10.76
C TYR A 87 5.37 -19.75 10.10
N GLU A 88 5.15 -19.75 8.79
CA GLU A 88 5.16 -20.96 7.97
C GLU A 88 6.22 -20.80 6.87
N HIS A 89 7.40 -21.39 7.11
CA HIS A 89 8.56 -21.21 6.24
C HIS A 89 8.37 -21.82 4.85
N GLN A 90 7.64 -22.94 4.74
CA GLN A 90 7.47 -23.64 3.47
C GLN A 90 6.55 -22.87 2.50
N SER A 91 5.52 -22.20 3.01
CA SER A 91 4.61 -21.35 2.23
C SER A 91 5.03 -19.89 2.17
N GLY A 92 5.98 -19.47 3.02
CA GLY A 92 6.44 -18.09 3.09
C GLY A 92 5.40 -17.14 3.70
N VAL A 93 4.60 -17.63 4.64
CA VAL A 93 3.51 -16.89 5.28
C VAL A 93 3.88 -16.49 6.71
N VAL A 94 3.55 -15.26 7.08
CA VAL A 94 3.61 -14.76 8.45
C VAL A 94 2.18 -14.56 8.95
N PHE A 95 1.93 -14.97 10.18
CA PHE A 95 0.64 -14.84 10.83
C PHE A 95 0.73 -13.81 11.95
N LEU A 96 -0.30 -12.99 12.14
CA LEU A 96 -0.41 -12.10 13.28
C LEU A 96 -1.87 -11.92 13.72
N ARG A 97 -2.07 -11.63 15.00
CA ARG A 97 -3.39 -11.29 15.55
C ARG A 97 -3.29 -10.03 16.39
N PHE A 98 -4.10 -9.03 16.05
CA PHE A 98 -4.19 -7.79 16.80
C PHE A 98 -4.82 -8.03 18.17
N THR A 99 -4.39 -7.27 19.17
CA THR A 99 -5.01 -7.31 20.50
C THR A 99 -6.41 -6.69 20.49
N GLN A 100 -7.24 -7.09 21.46
CA GLN A 100 -8.60 -6.57 21.61
C GLN A 100 -8.66 -5.03 21.69
N ASP A 101 -7.69 -4.39 22.36
CA ASP A 101 -7.62 -2.92 22.45
C ASP A 101 -7.32 -2.25 21.10
N ILE A 102 -6.62 -2.96 20.20
CA ILE A 102 -6.12 -2.44 18.93
C ILE A 102 -7.11 -2.68 17.79
N VAL A 103 -7.88 -3.77 17.83
CA VAL A 103 -8.86 -4.13 16.78
C VAL A 103 -9.77 -2.95 16.40
N PRO A 104 -10.43 -2.21 17.32
CA PRO A 104 -11.30 -1.10 16.93
C PRO A 104 -10.57 0.01 16.17
N LEU A 105 -9.29 0.25 16.49
CA LEU A 105 -8.47 1.25 15.80
C LEU A 105 -8.10 0.77 14.39
N ILE A 106 -7.79 -0.51 14.24
CA ILE A 106 -7.43 -1.13 12.97
C ILE A 106 -8.65 -1.26 12.05
N THR A 107 -9.81 -1.70 12.55
CA THR A 107 -11.05 -1.78 11.74
C THR A 107 -11.45 -0.40 11.22
N ARG A 108 -11.32 0.65 12.04
CA ARG A 108 -11.54 2.02 11.57
C ARG A 108 -10.52 2.43 10.50
N LEU A 109 -9.27 2.00 10.61
CA LEU A 109 -8.28 2.22 9.56
C LEU A 109 -8.66 1.46 8.28
N GLU A 110 -9.07 0.19 8.37
CA GLU A 110 -9.53 -0.64 7.25
C GLU A 110 -10.69 -0.01 6.48
N GLU A 111 -11.68 0.55 7.19
CA GLU A 111 -12.82 1.25 6.59
C GLU A 111 -12.40 2.50 5.80
N ASN A 112 -11.42 3.24 6.33
CA ASN A 112 -10.97 4.52 5.76
C ASN A 112 -9.80 4.39 4.78
N PHE A 113 -9.16 3.22 4.70
CA PHE A 113 -7.98 2.99 3.87
C PHE A 113 -8.26 1.88 2.86
N THR A 114 -8.40 2.26 1.60
CA THR A 114 -8.62 1.33 0.49
C THR A 114 -7.29 0.78 -0.03
N LYS A 115 -7.37 -0.32 -0.78
CA LYS A 115 -6.23 -0.88 -1.51
C LYS A 115 -5.52 0.16 -2.38
N TYR A 116 -6.26 1.13 -2.91
CA TYR A 116 -5.68 2.23 -3.67
C TYR A 116 -4.76 3.10 -2.80
N GLU A 117 -5.18 3.50 -1.60
CA GLU A 117 -4.29 4.27 -0.70
C GLU A 117 -3.07 3.44 -0.26
N ILE A 118 -3.23 2.12 -0.07
CA ILE A 118 -2.10 1.21 0.22
C ILE A 118 -1.08 1.21 -0.92
N GLN A 119 -1.53 1.20 -2.18
CA GLN A 119 -0.64 1.32 -3.33
C GLN A 119 0.09 2.67 -3.42
N GLN A 120 -0.50 3.75 -2.88
CA GLN A 120 0.20 5.04 -2.82
C GLN A 120 1.23 5.05 -1.71
N VAL A 121 0.87 4.54 -0.53
CA VAL A 121 1.77 4.41 0.61
C VAL A 121 2.92 3.46 0.32
N SER A 122 2.71 2.41 -0.48
CA SER A 122 3.76 1.44 -0.79
C SER A 122 4.94 2.02 -1.55
N LYS A 123 4.72 3.11 -2.28
CA LYS A 123 5.76 3.85 -2.99
C LYS A 123 6.60 4.73 -2.05
N LEU A 124 6.12 4.98 -0.84
CA LEU A 124 6.80 5.82 0.14
C LEU A 124 7.81 4.99 0.95
N THR A 125 8.97 5.59 1.21
CA THR A 125 10.06 4.95 1.96
C THR A 125 10.24 5.56 3.35
N SER A 126 9.81 6.81 3.53
CA SER A 126 9.87 7.51 4.81
C SER A 126 8.61 7.26 5.64
N THR A 127 8.79 6.87 6.92
CA THR A 127 7.69 6.83 7.89
C THR A 127 6.96 8.17 8.00
N TYR A 128 7.67 9.29 7.91
CA TYR A 128 7.08 10.64 7.92
C TYR A 128 6.26 10.91 6.66
N ALA A 129 6.70 10.45 5.49
CA ALA A 129 5.94 10.58 4.26
C ALA A 129 4.64 9.77 4.31
N ILE A 130 4.72 8.53 4.83
CA ILE A 130 3.56 7.66 5.04
C ILE A 130 2.54 8.36 5.95
N ARG A 131 2.98 8.82 7.13
CA ARG A 131 2.11 9.54 8.08
C ARG A 131 1.53 10.82 7.50
N LEU A 132 2.33 11.59 6.76
CA LEU A 132 1.84 12.80 6.12
C LEU A 132 0.74 12.47 5.11
N TYR A 133 0.96 11.48 4.24
CA TYR A 133 -0.06 11.07 3.26
C TYR A 133 -1.36 10.62 3.94
N GLU A 134 -1.26 9.77 4.99
CA GLU A 134 -2.41 9.33 5.79
C GLU A 134 -3.20 10.49 6.39
N LEU A 135 -2.51 11.53 6.90
CA LEU A 135 -3.16 12.72 7.46
C LEU A 135 -3.85 13.55 6.37
N LEU A 136 -3.25 13.69 5.19
CA LEU A 136 -3.82 14.46 4.09
C LEU A 136 -5.04 13.77 3.50
N ILE A 137 -4.98 12.46 3.28
CA ILE A 137 -6.00 11.71 2.56
C ILE A 137 -7.35 11.65 3.29
N GLN A 138 -7.34 11.79 4.61
CA GLN A 138 -8.56 11.96 5.42
C GLN A 138 -9.39 13.18 5.01
N TRP A 139 -8.75 14.19 4.38
CA TRP A 139 -9.38 15.43 3.93
C TRP A 139 -9.56 15.48 2.41
N ARG A 140 -9.53 14.32 1.73
CA ARG A 140 -9.54 14.24 0.26
C ARG A 140 -10.72 14.95 -0.38
N SER A 141 -11.90 14.89 0.24
CA SER A 141 -13.11 15.58 -0.25
C SER A 141 -13.00 17.10 -0.21
N SER A 142 -12.26 17.64 0.77
CA SER A 142 -12.03 19.07 0.96
C SER A 142 -10.86 19.59 0.12
N GLY A 143 -9.82 18.77 -0.07
CA GLY A 143 -8.56 19.19 -0.69
C GLY A 143 -7.73 20.14 0.18
N GLN A 144 -8.19 20.45 1.40
CA GLN A 144 -7.44 21.17 2.41
C GLN A 144 -7.67 20.59 3.81
N THR A 145 -6.65 20.70 4.66
CA THR A 145 -6.72 20.31 6.08
C THR A 145 -7.10 21.49 6.97
N PRO A 146 -7.61 21.24 8.19
CA PRO A 146 -7.56 22.24 9.25
C PRO A 146 -6.11 22.59 9.61
N VAL A 147 -5.94 23.61 10.45
CA VAL A 147 -4.63 23.93 11.03
C VAL A 147 -4.30 22.88 12.08
N PHE A 148 -3.26 22.10 11.85
CA PHE A 148 -2.69 21.23 12.85
C PHE A 148 -1.82 22.03 13.79
N ASN A 149 -2.09 21.96 15.10
CA ASN A 149 -1.18 22.51 16.10
C ASN A 149 0.18 21.82 16.00
N LEU A 150 1.27 22.57 16.14
CA LEU A 150 2.63 22.06 15.98
C LEU A 150 2.94 20.85 16.88
N SER A 151 2.52 20.85 18.14
CA SER A 151 2.83 19.75 19.06
C SER A 151 2.12 18.47 18.64
N THR A 152 0.82 18.57 18.39
CA THR A 152 -0.02 17.46 17.91
C THR A 152 0.47 16.94 16.56
N PHE A 153 0.80 17.84 15.62
CA PHE A 153 1.27 17.48 14.30
C PHE A 153 2.57 16.67 14.35
N ARG A 154 3.52 17.08 15.20
CA ARG A 154 4.77 16.34 15.41
C ARG A 154 4.51 14.94 15.95
N GLN A 155 3.61 14.80 16.92
CA GLN A 155 3.22 13.50 17.46
C GLN A 155 2.54 12.61 16.41
N GLN A 156 1.64 13.18 15.61
CA GLN A 156 0.96 12.46 14.52
C GLN A 156 1.93 11.95 13.44
N LEU A 157 2.99 12.71 13.16
CA LEU A 157 4.08 12.26 12.28
C LEU A 157 5.00 11.22 12.93
N GLY A 158 4.85 10.94 14.24
CA GLY A 158 5.72 10.03 14.98
C GLY A 158 7.08 10.65 15.32
N VAL A 159 7.17 11.98 15.41
CA VAL A 159 8.38 12.68 15.83
C VAL A 159 8.41 12.77 17.35
N GLU A 160 9.46 12.22 17.95
CA GLU A 160 9.63 12.28 19.40
C GLU A 160 9.89 13.71 19.89
N ALA A 161 9.56 13.99 21.16
CA ALA A 161 9.76 15.31 21.76
C ALA A 161 11.23 15.78 21.74
N THR A 162 12.17 14.84 21.75
CA THR A 162 13.62 15.10 21.75
C THR A 162 14.21 15.26 20.36
N GLN A 163 13.54 14.78 19.31
CA GLN A 163 14.03 14.79 17.93
C GLN A 163 13.74 16.12 17.24
N TYR A 164 14.60 16.56 16.31
CA TYR A 164 14.39 17.74 15.47
C TYR A 164 13.83 18.96 16.25
N LYS A 165 14.48 19.31 17.37
CA LYS A 165 14.02 20.36 18.30
C LYS A 165 13.91 21.73 17.63
N THR A 166 14.83 22.06 16.74
CA THR A 166 14.78 23.32 16.00
C THR A 166 13.78 23.22 14.86
N MET A 167 13.03 24.31 14.63
CA MET A 167 12.06 24.35 13.54
C MET A 167 12.72 24.14 12.17
N SER A 168 13.95 24.63 11.99
CA SER A 168 14.73 24.37 10.76
C SER A 168 14.94 22.87 10.54
N ASN A 169 15.38 22.13 11.56
CA ASN A 169 15.60 20.68 11.44
C ASN A 169 14.29 19.93 11.22
N PHE A 170 13.21 20.33 11.90
CA PHE A 170 11.90 19.73 11.69
C PHE A 170 11.43 19.93 10.23
N LYS A 171 11.58 21.13 9.68
CA LYS A 171 11.22 21.39 8.29
C LYS A 171 12.06 20.56 7.33
N THR A 172 13.39 20.65 7.41
CA THR A 172 14.29 20.01 6.47
C THR A 172 14.18 18.48 6.48
N TYR A 173 14.22 17.86 7.66
CA TYR A 173 14.37 16.40 7.79
C TYR A 173 13.05 15.65 7.95
N VAL A 174 11.97 16.35 8.28
CA VAL A 174 10.65 15.73 8.47
C VAL A 174 9.66 16.27 7.44
N LEU A 175 9.29 17.54 7.54
CA LEU A 175 8.16 18.08 6.77
C LEU A 175 8.45 18.17 5.28
N ASP A 176 9.53 18.86 4.89
CA ASP A 176 9.88 19.10 3.48
C ASP A 176 10.32 17.77 2.82
N PHE A 177 11.00 16.89 3.57
CA PHE A 177 11.36 15.55 3.11
C PHE A 177 10.12 14.68 2.84
N ALA A 178 9.18 14.65 3.79
CA ALA A 178 7.92 13.92 3.65
C ALA A 178 7.08 14.47 2.49
N LEU A 179 6.94 15.79 2.42
CA LEU A 179 6.18 16.48 1.38
C LEU A 179 6.76 16.19 -0.02
N LYS A 180 8.10 16.20 -0.15
CA LYS A 180 8.77 15.86 -1.41
C LYS A 180 8.41 14.44 -1.85
N GLN A 181 8.53 13.45 -0.97
CA GLN A 181 8.16 12.06 -1.31
C GLN A 181 6.69 11.95 -1.70
N VAL A 182 5.79 12.57 -0.93
CA VAL A 182 4.35 12.58 -1.25
C VAL A 182 4.12 13.16 -2.65
N ASN A 183 4.72 14.31 -2.93
CA ASN A 183 4.58 15.02 -4.21
C ASN A 183 5.23 14.31 -5.39
N GLU A 184 6.24 13.46 -5.19
CA GLU A 184 6.90 12.73 -6.27
C GLU A 184 6.22 11.38 -6.53
N LEU A 185 5.86 10.67 -5.46
CA LEU A 185 5.58 9.24 -5.51
C LEU A 185 4.09 8.88 -5.39
N THR A 186 3.24 9.78 -4.89
CA THR A 186 1.81 9.49 -4.68
C THR A 186 0.91 10.13 -5.74
N ASP A 187 -0.40 9.92 -5.63
CA ASP A 187 -1.43 10.48 -6.51
C ASP A 187 -1.80 11.93 -6.20
N ILE A 188 -1.18 12.57 -5.21
CA ILE A 188 -1.48 13.96 -4.86
C ILE A 188 -0.24 14.85 -4.98
N THR A 189 -0.50 16.13 -5.24
CA THR A 189 0.48 17.20 -5.06
C THR A 189 -0.03 18.12 -3.96
N ALA A 190 0.73 18.23 -2.88
CA ALA A 190 0.44 18.99 -1.69
C ALA A 190 1.43 20.15 -1.50
N ASN A 191 0.96 21.19 -0.82
CA ASN A 191 1.75 22.29 -0.32
C ASN A 191 1.26 22.64 1.09
N TYR A 192 2.06 23.36 1.88
CA TYR A 192 1.67 23.79 3.22
C TYR A 192 1.76 25.30 3.40
N GLN A 193 0.94 25.79 4.32
CA GLN A 193 1.05 27.12 4.90
C GLN A 193 1.48 26.98 6.35
N GLN A 194 2.47 27.79 6.73
CA GLN A 194 2.92 27.90 8.13
C GLN A 194 2.09 28.98 8.83
N HIS A 195 1.58 28.64 10.02
CA HIS A 195 0.82 29.56 10.87
C HIS A 195 1.70 29.99 12.04
N LYS A 196 1.64 31.27 12.40
CA LYS A 196 2.48 31.85 13.45
C LYS A 196 1.63 32.53 14.51
N THR A 197 2.11 32.46 15.75
CA THR A 197 1.62 33.26 16.87
C THR A 197 2.77 34.13 17.34
N GLY A 198 2.80 35.39 16.90
CA GLY A 198 3.97 36.25 17.06
C GLY A 198 5.16 35.73 16.25
N ARG A 199 6.29 35.47 16.92
CA ARG A 199 7.54 34.99 16.28
C ARG A 199 7.61 33.48 16.14
N THR A 200 6.76 32.73 16.85
CA THR A 200 6.79 31.26 16.87
C THR A 200 5.81 30.69 15.84
N ILE A 201 6.21 29.59 15.20
CA ILE A 201 5.30 28.81 14.35
C ILE A 201 4.41 27.99 15.27
N SER A 202 3.10 28.18 15.16
CA SER A 202 2.08 27.53 15.99
C SER A 202 1.45 26.32 15.31
N GLY A 203 1.53 26.21 13.98
CA GLY A 203 0.96 25.09 13.26
C GLY A 203 1.14 25.13 11.75
N PHE A 204 0.56 24.14 11.09
CA PHE A 204 0.59 23.98 9.63
C PHE A 204 -0.80 23.61 9.11
N SER A 205 -1.17 24.13 7.95
CA SER A 205 -2.29 23.63 7.15
C SER A 205 -1.79 23.24 5.77
N PHE A 206 -2.49 22.32 5.13
CA PHE A 206 -2.10 21.79 3.83
C PHE A 206 -3.21 22.01 2.82
N THR A 207 -2.80 22.32 1.59
CA THR A 207 -3.66 22.29 0.42
C THR A 207 -3.09 21.29 -0.55
N PHE A 208 -3.95 20.47 -1.16
CA PHE A 208 -3.50 19.42 -2.06
C PHE A 208 -4.53 19.16 -3.14
N LYS A 209 -4.03 18.70 -4.28
CA LYS A 209 -4.84 18.34 -5.43
C LYS A 209 -4.47 16.95 -5.86
N GLN A 210 -5.47 16.18 -6.28
CA GLN A 210 -5.22 14.94 -6.97
C GLN A 210 -4.46 15.28 -8.27
N LYS A 211 -3.32 14.65 -8.46
CA LYS A 211 -2.66 14.64 -9.75
C LYS A 211 -3.68 14.05 -10.71
N GLN A 212 -3.90 14.75 -11.82
CA GLN A 212 -4.49 14.04 -12.94
C GLN A 212 -3.60 12.84 -13.15
N GLU A 213 -4.15 11.63 -13.00
CA GLU A 213 -3.47 10.47 -13.53
C GLU A 213 -3.03 10.92 -14.92
N ARG A 214 -1.73 10.80 -15.23
CA ARG A 214 -1.38 10.58 -16.62
C ARG A 214 -2.25 9.39 -16.93
N LYS A 215 -3.39 9.61 -17.61
CA LYS A 215 -4.18 8.53 -18.18
C LYS A 215 -3.08 7.67 -18.74
N LYS A 216 -2.86 6.46 -18.18
CA LYS A 216 -2.07 5.45 -18.90
C LYS A 216 -2.65 5.59 -20.28
N VAL A 217 -1.87 6.13 -21.23
CA VAL A 217 -2.39 6.50 -22.55
C VAL A 217 -3.08 5.21 -22.92
N LYS A 218 -4.43 5.22 -22.96
CA LYS A 218 -5.18 4.02 -23.36
C LYS A 218 -4.41 3.61 -24.59
N PRO A 219 -3.75 2.43 -24.63
CA PRO A 219 -2.87 2.10 -25.73
C PRO A 219 -3.69 2.45 -26.95
N LYS A 220 -3.20 3.44 -27.74
CA LYS A 220 -3.91 3.96 -28.91
C LYS A 220 -4.45 2.72 -29.57
N LYS A 221 -5.78 2.52 -29.61
CA LYS A 221 -6.43 1.27 -30.02
C LYS A 221 -5.60 0.64 -31.15
N ALA A 222 -4.69 -0.26 -30.80
CA ALA A 222 -3.91 -0.98 -31.77
C ALA A 222 -4.84 -2.12 -32.12
N SER A 223 -5.81 -1.80 -32.97
CA SER A 223 -6.67 -2.83 -33.53
C SER A 223 -5.77 -3.63 -34.44
N LEU A 224 -5.28 -4.76 -33.93
CA LEU A 224 -4.58 -5.75 -34.74
C LEU A 224 -5.49 -6.08 -35.93
N THR A 225 -4.92 -6.06 -37.12
CA THR A 225 -5.63 -6.52 -38.32
C THR A 225 -5.97 -8.00 -38.18
N GLU A 226 -6.98 -8.47 -38.91
CA GLU A 226 -7.39 -9.86 -38.84
C GLU A 226 -6.23 -10.84 -39.14
N LYS A 227 -5.34 -10.46 -40.06
CA LYS A 227 -4.11 -11.21 -40.37
C LYS A 227 -3.09 -11.23 -39.23
N GLN A 228 -2.97 -10.14 -38.47
CA GLN A 228 -2.09 -10.10 -37.30
C GLN A 228 -2.66 -10.97 -36.17
N LEU A 229 -3.97 -10.93 -35.95
CA LEU A 229 -4.63 -11.80 -34.98
C LEU A 229 -4.44 -13.28 -35.33
N ASP A 230 -4.57 -13.64 -36.61
CA ASP A 230 -4.29 -15.00 -37.08
C ASP A 230 -2.83 -15.40 -36.86
N LEU A 231 -1.88 -14.52 -37.20
CA LEU A 231 -0.46 -14.80 -37.01
C LEU A 231 -0.11 -14.98 -35.52
N PHE A 232 -0.63 -14.10 -34.66
CA PHE A 232 -0.29 -14.09 -33.24
C PHE A 232 -0.90 -15.29 -32.53
N ALA A 233 -2.17 -15.60 -32.85
CA ALA A 233 -2.85 -16.74 -32.29
C ALA A 233 -2.18 -18.07 -32.66
N ASN A 234 -1.74 -18.23 -33.92
CA ASN A 234 -1.00 -19.42 -34.34
C ASN A 234 0.40 -19.48 -33.70
N LYS A 235 1.13 -18.37 -33.58
CA LYS A 235 2.43 -18.41 -32.91
C LYS A 235 2.30 -18.76 -31.42
N LEU A 236 1.32 -18.18 -30.72
CA LEU A 236 1.07 -18.46 -29.30
C LEU A 236 0.58 -19.89 -29.08
N ALA A 237 -0.29 -20.42 -29.94
CA ALA A 237 -0.74 -21.80 -29.79
C ALA A 237 0.42 -22.81 -29.98
N TYR A 238 1.44 -22.50 -30.82
CA TYR A 238 2.63 -23.36 -31.04
C TYR A 238 3.74 -23.12 -30.01
N ASP A 239 3.63 -22.07 -29.19
CA ASP A 239 4.60 -21.82 -28.13
C ASP A 239 4.35 -22.74 -26.94
N SER A 240 5.38 -23.47 -26.50
CA SER A 240 5.26 -24.47 -25.44
C SER A 240 5.02 -23.84 -24.06
N ALA A 241 5.57 -22.65 -23.81
CA ALA A 241 5.38 -21.92 -22.56
C ALA A 241 3.95 -21.38 -22.42
N PHE A 242 3.36 -20.92 -23.53
CA PHE A 242 1.98 -20.46 -23.58
C PHE A 242 0.98 -21.63 -23.59
N SER A 243 1.16 -22.60 -24.48
CA SER A 243 0.21 -23.71 -24.66
C SER A 243 0.07 -24.58 -23.41
N SER A 244 1.16 -24.82 -22.67
CA SER A 244 1.12 -25.60 -21.42
C SER A 244 0.24 -24.97 -20.33
N GLN A 245 0.05 -23.65 -20.36
CA GLN A 245 -0.73 -22.92 -19.36
C GLN A 245 -2.16 -22.66 -19.79
N PHE A 246 -2.39 -22.45 -21.09
CA PHE A 246 -3.67 -21.93 -21.59
C PHE A 246 -4.46 -22.92 -22.45
N SER A 247 -3.89 -24.05 -22.87
CA SER A 247 -4.64 -25.08 -23.60
C SER A 247 -5.59 -25.87 -22.71
N GLU A 248 -6.68 -26.37 -23.28
CA GLU A 248 -7.65 -27.22 -22.58
C GLU A 248 -7.44 -28.70 -22.93
N ALA A 249 -7.76 -29.60 -22.00
CA ALA A 249 -7.54 -31.04 -22.19
C ALA A 249 -8.38 -31.58 -23.37
N GLY A 250 -7.71 -32.15 -24.37
CA GLY A 250 -8.35 -32.66 -25.59
C GLY A 250 -8.66 -31.58 -26.64
N GLU A 251 -8.24 -30.32 -26.42
CA GLU A 251 -8.40 -29.26 -27.40
C GLU A 251 -7.43 -29.47 -28.57
N SER A 252 -7.96 -29.45 -29.80
CA SER A 252 -7.11 -29.49 -30.98
C SER A 252 -6.38 -28.18 -31.14
N TYR A 253 -5.20 -28.26 -31.77
CA TYR A 253 -4.37 -27.10 -32.04
C TYR A 253 -5.13 -25.96 -32.76
N GLU A 254 -5.93 -26.31 -33.78
CA GLU A 254 -6.72 -25.35 -34.55
C GLU A 254 -7.81 -24.65 -33.71
N ASN A 255 -8.42 -25.38 -32.77
CA ASN A 255 -9.43 -24.82 -31.90
C ASN A 255 -8.80 -23.90 -30.85
N PHE A 256 -7.62 -24.26 -30.34
CA PHE A 256 -6.86 -23.43 -29.43
C PHE A 256 -6.44 -22.10 -30.08
N ALA A 257 -5.90 -22.15 -31.31
CA ALA A 257 -5.56 -20.95 -32.07
C ALA A 257 -6.81 -20.06 -32.34
N LYS A 258 -7.96 -20.65 -32.70
CA LYS A 258 -9.22 -19.89 -32.86
C LYS A 258 -9.66 -19.20 -31.57
N ARG A 259 -9.51 -19.86 -30.41
CA ARG A 259 -9.85 -19.30 -29.09
C ARG A 259 -8.93 -18.14 -28.73
N ILE A 260 -7.61 -18.30 -28.89
CA ILE A 260 -6.63 -17.22 -28.68
C ILE A 260 -6.94 -16.02 -29.58
N LYS A 261 -7.27 -16.25 -30.86
CA LYS A 261 -7.65 -15.18 -31.81
C LYS A 261 -8.81 -14.32 -31.29
N GLN A 262 -9.81 -14.93 -30.66
CA GLN A 262 -10.93 -14.19 -30.06
C GLN A 262 -10.51 -13.45 -28.79
N LEU A 263 -9.66 -14.07 -27.95
CA LEU A 263 -9.15 -13.44 -26.75
C LEU A 263 -8.29 -12.20 -27.06
N LEU A 264 -7.44 -12.26 -28.08
CA LEU A 264 -6.57 -11.16 -28.52
C LEU A 264 -7.34 -9.96 -29.13
N LYS A 265 -8.65 -10.07 -29.36
CA LYS A 265 -9.48 -8.91 -29.73
C LYS A 265 -9.79 -8.01 -28.53
N ASP A 266 -9.70 -8.53 -27.31
CA ASP A 266 -9.87 -7.77 -26.09
C ASP A 266 -8.53 -7.13 -25.67
N PRO A 267 -8.44 -5.79 -25.58
CA PRO A 267 -7.24 -5.10 -25.12
C PRO A 267 -6.74 -5.55 -23.74
N VAL A 268 -7.61 -6.05 -22.86
CA VAL A 268 -7.20 -6.57 -21.54
C VAL A 268 -6.40 -7.85 -21.68
N ASN A 269 -6.77 -8.71 -22.63
CA ASN A 269 -6.05 -9.95 -22.90
C ASN A 269 -4.74 -9.69 -23.66
N LEU A 270 -4.67 -8.67 -24.51
CA LEU A 270 -3.41 -8.26 -25.16
C LEU A 270 -2.36 -7.85 -24.12
N ASP A 271 -2.77 -7.11 -23.08
CA ASP A 271 -1.89 -6.75 -21.96
C ASP A 271 -1.53 -7.98 -21.10
N LYS A 272 -2.50 -8.85 -20.82
CA LYS A 272 -2.29 -10.10 -20.08
C LYS A 272 -1.26 -11.03 -20.74
N TYR A 273 -1.18 -11.01 -22.07
CA TYR A 273 -0.31 -11.87 -22.85
C TYR A 273 0.94 -11.15 -23.40
N SER A 274 1.20 -9.91 -22.98
CA SER A 274 2.29 -9.07 -23.52
C SER A 274 3.64 -9.78 -23.48
N ASP A 275 3.96 -10.42 -22.36
CA ASP A 275 5.27 -11.06 -22.15
C ASP A 275 5.49 -12.23 -23.13
N TYR A 276 4.43 -12.98 -23.45
CA TYR A 276 4.49 -14.07 -24.43
C TYR A 276 4.58 -13.55 -25.86
N LEU A 277 3.89 -12.45 -26.17
CA LEU A 277 3.95 -11.80 -27.47
C LEU A 277 5.34 -11.22 -27.71
N ASP A 278 5.94 -10.56 -26.72
CA ASP A 278 7.28 -9.99 -26.80
C ASP A 278 8.35 -11.07 -26.97
N ASN A 279 8.24 -12.20 -26.25
CA ASN A 279 9.15 -13.34 -26.41
C ASN A 279 9.11 -13.98 -27.81
N LEU A 280 8.03 -13.78 -28.56
CA LEU A 280 7.84 -14.27 -29.93
C LEU A 280 8.10 -13.19 -31.00
N ASP A 281 8.65 -12.04 -30.59
CA ASP A 281 8.88 -10.84 -31.39
C ASP A 281 7.59 -10.29 -32.06
N LEU A 282 6.45 -10.47 -31.42
CA LEU A 282 5.13 -10.05 -31.91
C LEU A 282 4.71 -8.71 -31.31
N LYS A 283 4.99 -7.62 -32.03
CA LYS A 283 4.67 -6.26 -31.58
C LYS A 283 3.22 -5.88 -31.87
N VAL A 284 2.51 -5.43 -30.84
CA VAL A 284 1.12 -4.94 -30.88
C VAL A 284 1.06 -3.46 -31.26
#